data_AF-A0AAE4Z8I5-F1
#
_entry.id   AF-A0AAE4Z8I5-F1
#
_cell.length_a   1.000
_cell.length_b   1.000
_cell.length_c   1.000
_cell.angle_alpha   90.00
_cell.angle_beta   90.00
_cell.angle_gamma   90.00
#
_symmetry.space_group_name_H-M   'P 1'
#
loop_
_entity.id
_entity.type
_entity.pdbx_description
1 polymer ?
#
loop_
_entity_poly.entity_id
_entity_poly.type
_entity_poly.pdbx_seq_one_letter_code
_entity_poly.pdbx_strand_id
1 'polypeptide(L)' 'MLEELIEAWRTNNRFTLFLVEHISDEGLHCTLSKRGDRDVGRQLAHIHNVRVWHLENPD' A
#
# COMPACT_ATOMS: atom_id res chain seq x y z
N MET A 1 -13.27 12.63 -14.87
CA MET A 1 -13.51 11.43 -14.04
C MET A 1 -12.45 10.34 -14.24
N LEU A 2 -12.29 9.71 -15.42
CA LEU A 2 -11.27 8.66 -15.58
C LEU A 2 -9.84 9.19 -15.33
N GLU A 3 -9.51 10.35 -15.90
CA GLU A 3 -8.20 10.99 -15.72
C GLU A 3 -7.91 11.35 -14.26
N GLU A 4 -8.92 11.83 -13.53
CA GLU A 4 -8.81 12.15 -12.11
C GLU A 4 -8.58 10.89 -11.26
N LEU A 5 -9.24 9.78 -11.59
CA LEU A 5 -9.01 8.49 -10.94
C LEU A 5 -7.61 7.95 -11.21
N ILE A 6 -7.11 8.08 -12.44
CA ILE A 6 -5.75 7.68 -12.82
C ILE A 6 -4.73 8.54 -12.07
N GLU A 7 -4.92 9.86 -11.98
CA GLU A 7 -4.04 10.75 -11.23
C GLU A 7 -4.02 10.44 -9.73
N ALA A 8 -5.19 10.19 -9.14
CA ALA A 8 -5.30 9.77 -7.75
C ALA A 8 -4.55 8.45 -7.51
N TRP A 9 -4.70 7.48 -8.41
CA TRP A 9 -4.00 6.20 -8.34
C TRP A 9 -2.47 6.38 -8.45
N ARG A 10 -1.99 7.17 -9.42
CA ARG A 10 -0.56 7.44 -9.62
C ARG A 10 0.06 8.13 -8.40
N THR A 11 -0.64 9.13 -7.86
CA THR A 11 -0.23 9.86 -6.66
C THR A 11 -0.12 8.90 -5.47
N ASN A 12 -1.16 8.10 -5.23
CA ASN A 12 -1.17 7.11 -4.16
C ASN A 12 -0.04 6.09 -4.32
N ASN A 13 0.19 5.58 -5.54
CA ASN A 13 1.26 4.64 -5.82
C ASN A 13 2.64 5.25 -5.54
N ARG A 14 2.90 6.48 -5.98
CA ARG A 14 4.17 7.19 -5.72
C ARG A 14 4.43 7.35 -4.22
N PHE A 15 3.42 7.72 -3.43
CA PHE A 15 3.57 7.83 -1.97
C PHE A 15 3.79 6.47 -1.30
N THR A 16 3.08 5.42 -1.74
CA THR A 16 3.31 4.05 -1.24
C THR A 16 4.77 3.63 -1.48
N LEU A 17 5.30 3.84 -2.69
CA LEU A 17 6.68 3.49 -3.02
C LEU A 17 7.68 4.29 -2.19
N PHE A 18 7.49 5.62 -2.08
CA PHE A 18 8.31 6.46 -1.22
C PHE A 18 8.33 5.95 0.23
N LEU A 19 7.18 5.58 0.79
CA LEU A 19 7.10 5.03 2.14
C LEU A 19 7.86 3.70 2.26
N VAL A 20 7.67 2.76 1.33
CA VAL A 20 8.36 1.47 1.35
C VAL A 20 9.88 1.63 1.29
N GLU A 21 10.37 2.60 0.50
CA GLU A 21 11.81 2.85 0.34
C GLU A 21 12.46 3.55 1.55
N HIS A 22 11.69 4.31 2.33
CA HIS A 22 12.25 5.21 3.35
C HIS A 22 11.80 4.89 4.79
N ILE A 23 10.81 4.02 4.97
CA ILE A 23 10.40 3.57 6.30
C ILE A 23 11.48 2.66 6.90
N SER A 24 11.78 2.85 8.19
CA SER A 24 12.69 1.95 8.90
C SER A 24 12.04 0.58 9.13
N ASP A 25 12.87 -0.45 9.35
CA ASP A 25 12.40 -1.78 9.73
C ASP A 25 11.53 -1.74 10.99
N GLU A 26 11.90 -0.95 12.00
CA GLU A 26 11.09 -0.74 13.19
C GLU A 26 9.73 -0.11 12.83
N GLY A 27 9.72 0.87 11.93
CA GLY A 27 8.51 1.50 11.42
C GLY A 27 7.59 0.52 10.71
N LEU A 28 8.13 -0.48 9.99
CA LEU A 28 7.34 -1.53 9.35
C LEU A 28 6.60 -2.40 10.38
N HIS A 29 7.18 -2.59 11.55
CA HIS A 29 6.60 -3.39 12.64
C HIS A 29 5.68 -2.59 13.58
N CYS A 30 5.58 -1.27 13.42
CA CYS A 30 4.64 -0.44 14.17
C CYS A 30 3.20 -0.89 13.93
N THR A 31 2.41 -0.94 15.01
CA THR A 31 1.00 -1.31 14.95
C THR A 31 0.20 -0.57 16.02
N LEU A 32 -1.00 -0.10 15.66
CA LEU A 32 -1.99 0.36 16.63
C LEU A 32 -2.93 -0.78 17.09
N SER A 33 -2.86 -1.95 16.44
CA SER A 33 -3.64 -3.13 16.81
C SER A 33 -3.04 -3.79 18.03
N LYS A 34 -3.84 -3.92 19.09
CA LYS A 34 -3.53 -4.76 20.26
C LYS A 34 -3.60 -6.27 19.96
N ARG A 35 -4.14 -6.66 18.79
CA ARG A 35 -4.25 -8.06 18.33
C ARG A 35 -3.05 -8.50 17.47
N GLY A 36 -2.15 -7.58 17.09
CA GLY A 36 -0.88 -7.88 16.42
C GLY A 36 -0.95 -8.23 14.93
N ASP A 37 -2.13 -8.15 14.33
CA ASP A 37 -2.45 -8.69 13.01
C ASP A 37 -2.24 -7.69 11.85
N ARG A 38 -1.99 -6.40 12.13
CA ARG A 38 -1.90 -5.33 11.11
C ARG A 38 -0.83 -4.29 11.44
N ASP A 39 0.43 -4.68 11.30
CA ASP A 39 1.53 -3.72 11.28
C ASP A 39 1.59 -2.95 9.96
N VAL A 40 2.39 -1.88 9.91
CA VAL A 40 2.51 -1.02 8.72
C VAL A 40 2.97 -1.83 7.51
N GLY A 41 3.93 -2.74 7.68
CA GLY A 41 4.44 -3.59 6.63
C GLY A 41 3.36 -4.47 5.99
N ARG A 42 2.55 -5.16 6.79
CA ARG A 42 1.42 -5.97 6.29
C ARG A 42 0.38 -5.13 5.57
N GLN A 43 0.14 -3.89 5.99
CA GLN A 43 -0.79 -3.00 5.31
C GLN A 43 -0.26 -2.55 3.93
N LEU A 44 1.02 -2.19 3.84
CA LEU A 44 1.65 -1.85 2.56
C LEU A 44 1.69 -3.04 1.61
N ALA A 45 2.01 -4.24 2.11
CA ALA A 45 1.97 -5.48 1.34
C ALA A 45 0.56 -5.81 0.84
N HIS A 46 -0.47 -5.60 1.67
CA HIS A 46 -1.86 -5.81 1.27
C HIS A 46 -2.26 -4.89 0.10
N ILE A 47 -1.88 -3.61 0.14
CA ILE A 47 -2.14 -2.66 -0.96
C ILE A 47 -1.46 -3.14 -2.25
N HIS A 48 -0.20 -3.58 -2.18
CA HIS A 48 0.51 -4.14 -3.33
C HIS A 48 -0.24 -5.34 -3.91
N ASN A 49 -0.62 -6.31 -3.07
CA ASN A 49 -1.31 -7.52 -3.50
C ASN A 49 -2.65 -7.24 -4.17
N VAL A 50 -3.44 -6.30 -3.64
CA VAL A 50 -4.72 -5.90 -4.26
C VAL A 50 -4.50 -5.28 -5.64
N ARG A 51 -3.46 -4.43 -5.80
CA ARG A 51 -3.12 -3.84 -7.10
C ARG A 51 -2.70 -4.90 -8.11
N VAL A 52 -1.86 -5.85 -7.70
CA VAL A 52 -1.45 -6.98 -8.56
C VAL A 52 -2.66 -7.82 -8.95
N TRP A 53 -3.52 -8.15 -7.99
CA TRP A 53 -4.72 -8.95 -8.25
C TRP A 53 -5.63 -8.32 -9.32
N HIS A 54 -5.86 -7.00 -9.26
CA HIS A 54 -6.63 -6.29 -10.29
C HIS A 54 -5.97 -6.29 -11.68
N LEU A 55 -4.63 -6.31 -11.74
CA LEU A 55 -3.91 -6.40 -13.02
C LEU A 55 -3.98 -7.82 -13.60
N GLU A 56 -3.96 -8.83 -12.74
CA GLU A 56 -4.03 -10.25 -13.13
C GLU A 56 -5.46 -10.72 -13.42
N ASN A 57 -6.46 -10.05 -12.83
CA ASN A 57 -7.88 -10.38 -12.95
C ASN A 57 -8.68 -9.14 -13.40
N PRO A 58 -8.46 -8.65 -14.63
CA PRO A 58 -9.31 -7.60 -15.19
C PRO A 58 -10.72 -8.18 -15.44
N ASP A 59 -11.75 -7.46 -15.00
CA ASP A 59 -13.17 -7.76 -15.31
C ASP A 59 -13.43 -7.83 -16.83
#